data_AF-A0A2V8ADP9-F1
#
_entry.id   AF-A0A2V8ADP9-F1
#
_cell.length_a   1.000
_cell.length_b   1.000
_cell.length_c   1.000
_cell.angle_alpha   90.00
_cell.angle_beta   90.00
_cell.angle_gamma   90.00
#
_symmetry.space_group_name_H-M   'P 1'
#
loop_
_entity.id
_entity.type
_entity.pdbx_description
1 polymer ?
#
loop_
_entity_poly.entity_id
_entity_poly.type
_entity_poly.pdbx_seq_one_letter_code
_entity_poly.pdbx_strand_id
1 'polypeptide(L)'
;MRFEKIWAEQCGATKRIKRRFGAKSALDYLIGEKLITFADAAEAHPEFARELPRFLAAVWRIFNEYEIAGYLASRRPAARRKLRRLLYLR
;
A
#
# COMPACT_ATOMS: atom_id res chain seq x y z
N MET A 1 -20.86 7.88 0.55
CA MET A 1 -19.54 7.50 0.00
C MET A 1 -19.14 6.15 0.57
N ARG A 2 -18.52 5.27 -0.22
CA ARG A 2 -18.01 3.96 0.23
C ARG A 2 -16.50 4.09 0.52
N PHE A 3 -16.16 4.39 1.77
CA PHE A 3 -14.78 4.65 2.18
C PHE A 3 -13.87 3.43 1.99
N GLU A 4 -14.43 2.22 2.04
CA GLU A 4 -13.72 0.97 1.81
C GLU A 4 -13.19 0.81 0.37
N LYS A 5 -13.69 1.61 -0.59
CA LYS A 5 -13.26 1.61 -1.99
C LYS A 5 -12.29 2.73 -2.36
N ILE A 6 -11.94 3.60 -1.40
CA ILE A 6 -11.07 4.76 -1.62
C ILE A 6 -9.68 4.38 -2.15
N TRP A 7 -9.24 3.15 -1.89
CA TRP A 7 -7.96 2.63 -2.36
C TRP A 7 -7.82 2.67 -3.88
N ALA A 8 -8.92 2.57 -4.64
CA ALA A 8 -8.89 2.65 -6.11
C ALA A 8 -8.49 4.05 -6.61
N GLU A 9 -9.03 5.10 -5.98
CA GLU A 9 -8.66 6.49 -6.28
C GLU A 9 -7.22 6.78 -5.84
N GLN A 10 -6.83 6.27 -4.67
CA GLN A 10 -5.47 6.37 -4.16
C GLN A 10 -4.47 5.70 -5.12
N CYS A 11 -4.79 4.51 -5.66
CA CYS A 11 -4.01 3.86 -6.70
C CYS A 11 -3.87 4.72 -7.98
N GLY A 12 -4.95 5.41 -8.37
CA GLY A 12 -4.92 6.38 -9.46
C GLY A 12 -4.00 7.58 -9.18
N ALA A 13 -4.05 8.11 -7.96
CA ALA A 13 -3.13 9.16 -7.50
C ALA A 13 -1.67 8.67 -7.49
N THR A 14 -1.41 7.45 -7.04
CA THR A 14 -0.07 6.84 -7.03
C THR A 14 0.53 6.77 -8.41
N LYS A 15 -0.24 6.38 -9.44
CA LYS A 15 0.27 6.37 -10.83
C LYS A 15 0.69 7.76 -11.29
N ARG A 16 -0.06 8.81 -10.91
CA ARG A 16 0.28 10.21 -11.21
C ARG A 16 1.54 10.65 -10.44
N ILE A 17 1.65 10.30 -9.16
CA ILE A 17 2.83 10.59 -8.33
C ILE A 17 4.07 9.89 -8.89
N LYS A 18 3.97 8.60 -9.24
CA LYS A 18 5.07 7.81 -9.80
C LYS A 18 5.63 8.45 -11.07
N ARG A 19 4.74 8.95 -11.94
CA ARG A 19 5.12 9.64 -13.18
C ARG A 19 5.80 10.99 -12.95
N ARG A 20 5.35 11.76 -11.95
CA ARG A 20 5.82 13.14 -11.71
C ARG A 20 7.00 13.25 -10.76
N PHE A 21 7.09 12.36 -9.77
CA PHE A 21 8.00 12.44 -8.63
C PHE A 21 8.81 11.15 -8.41
N GLY A 22 8.60 10.14 -9.25
CA GLY A 22 9.35 8.88 -9.21
C GLY A 22 8.75 7.83 -8.26
N ALA A 23 9.36 6.64 -8.31
CA ALA A 23 8.87 5.45 -7.61
C ALA A 23 8.90 5.60 -6.08
N LYS A 24 9.94 6.22 -5.52
CA LYS A 24 10.09 6.40 -4.07
C LYS A 24 8.91 7.18 -3.46
N SER A 25 8.59 8.34 -4.02
CA SER A 25 7.46 9.16 -3.53
C SER A 25 6.12 8.44 -3.67
N ALA A 26 5.97 7.64 -4.73
CA ALA A 26 4.77 6.83 -4.93
C ALA A 26 4.65 5.69 -3.89
N LEU A 27 5.77 5.06 -3.53
CA LEU A 27 5.85 4.01 -2.51
C LEU A 27 5.63 4.58 -1.11
N ASP A 28 6.24 5.73 -0.80
CA ASP A 28 6.03 6.48 0.45
C ASP A 28 4.53 6.77 0.63
N TYR A 29 3.87 7.30 -0.40
CA TYR A 29 2.44 7.59 -0.38
C TYR A 29 1.57 6.33 -0.27
N LEU A 30 1.69 5.38 -1.21
CA LEU A 30 0.73 4.27 -1.28
C LEU A 30 0.97 3.23 -0.19
N ILE A 31 2.22 2.84 0.05
CA ILE A 31 2.57 1.79 1.01
C ILE A 31 2.88 2.38 2.37
N GLY A 32 3.66 3.46 2.42
CA GLY A 32 4.11 4.06 3.69
C GLY A 32 3.01 4.77 4.47
N GLU A 33 1.98 5.24 3.79
CA GLU A 33 0.87 5.96 4.40
C GLU A 33 -0.44 5.22 4.19
N LYS A 34 -0.93 5.13 2.93
CA LYS A 34 -2.30 4.68 2.68
C LYS A 34 -2.55 3.22 3.03
N LEU A 35 -1.64 2.31 2.67
CA LEU A 35 -1.79 0.89 2.98
C LEU A 35 -1.75 0.63 4.49
N ILE A 36 -0.89 1.34 5.24
CA ILE A 36 -0.82 1.19 6.69
C ILE A 36 -2.13 1.66 7.32
N THR A 37 -2.60 2.86 6.99
CA THR A 37 -3.87 3.37 7.51
C THR A 37 -5.05 2.48 7.15
N PHE A 38 -5.08 1.93 5.92
CA PHE A 38 -6.15 1.04 5.48
C PHE A 38 -6.13 -0.30 6.23
N ALA A 39 -4.94 -0.87 6.45
CA ALA A 39 -4.78 -2.10 7.22
C ALA A 39 -5.17 -1.91 8.69
N ASP A 40 -4.81 -0.77 9.29
CA ASP A 40 -5.21 -0.44 10.66
C ASP A 40 -6.74 -0.29 10.77
N ALA A 41 -7.39 0.33 9.79
CA ALA A 41 -8.85 0.40 9.74
C ALA A 41 -9.49 -0.99 9.57
N ALA A 42 -8.87 -1.89 8.80
CA ALA A 42 -9.38 -3.24 8.58
C ALA A 42 -9.42 -4.11 9.84
N GLU A 43 -8.65 -3.77 10.89
CA GLU A 43 -8.72 -4.49 12.17
C GLU A 43 -10.05 -4.25 12.90
N ALA A 44 -10.63 -3.06 12.78
CA ALA A 44 -11.88 -2.68 13.44
C ALA A 44 -13.11 -2.71 12.52
N HIS A 45 -12.90 -2.64 11.20
CA HIS A 45 -13.95 -2.46 10.20
C HIS A 45 -13.95 -3.59 9.16
N PRO A 46 -14.88 -4.56 9.24
CA PRO A 46 -14.93 -5.72 8.34
C PRO A 46 -15.04 -5.35 6.85
N GLU A 47 -15.65 -4.22 6.52
CA GLU A 47 -15.76 -3.70 5.16
C GLU A 47 -14.39 -3.37 4.56
N PHE A 48 -13.44 -2.86 5.35
CA PHE A 48 -12.06 -2.63 4.92
C PHE A 48 -11.30 -3.95 4.80
N ALA A 49 -11.49 -4.87 5.76
CA ALA A 49 -10.87 -6.20 5.70
C ALA A 49 -11.22 -6.96 4.42
N ARG A 50 -12.47 -6.83 3.94
CA ARG A 50 -12.92 -7.44 2.67
C ARG A 50 -12.26 -6.86 1.43
N GLU A 51 -11.87 -5.59 1.46
CA GLU A 51 -11.25 -4.90 0.33
C GLU A 51 -9.72 -4.93 0.38
N LEU A 52 -9.12 -5.21 1.55
CA LEU A 52 -7.67 -5.25 1.75
C LEU A 52 -6.94 -6.19 0.76
N PRO A 53 -7.40 -7.42 0.46
CA PRO A 53 -6.76 -8.28 -0.54
C PRO A 53 -6.76 -7.65 -1.94
N ARG A 54 -7.83 -6.94 -2.32
CA ARG A 54 -7.92 -6.26 -3.62
C ARG A 54 -6.98 -5.07 -3.69
N PHE A 55 -6.86 -4.33 -2.58
CA PHE A 55 -5.91 -3.23 -2.49
C PHE A 55 -4.47 -3.75 -2.60
N LEU A 56 -4.10 -4.81 -1.88
CA LEU A 56 -2.79 -5.45 -2.01
C LEU A 56 -2.51 -5.88 -3.45
N ALA A 57 -3.46 -6.54 -4.12
CA ALA A 57 -3.33 -6.91 -5.53
C ALA A 57 -3.10 -5.67 -6.44
N ALA A 58 -3.74 -4.54 -6.15
CA ALA A 58 -3.53 -3.30 -6.89
C ALA A 58 -2.14 -2.69 -6.64
N VAL A 59 -1.62 -2.74 -5.41
CA VAL A 59 -0.25 -2.32 -5.10
C VAL A 59 0.76 -3.11 -5.94
N TRP A 60 0.63 -4.43 -5.99
CA TRP A 60 1.46 -5.33 -6.79
C TRP A 60 1.32 -5.15 -8.31
N ARG A 61 0.25 -4.49 -8.78
CA ARG A 61 0.10 -4.09 -10.20
C ARG A 61 0.76 -2.75 -10.52
N ILE A 62 1.00 -1.90 -9.53
CA ILE A 62 1.59 -0.57 -9.71
C ILE A 62 3.11 -0.61 -9.55
N PHE A 63 3.60 -1.47 -8.67
CA PHE A 63 5.01 -1.63 -8.37
C PHE A 63 5.46 -3.06 -8.67
N ASN A 64 6.64 -3.19 -9.25
CA ASN A 64 7.26 -4.49 -9.39
C ASN A 64 7.85 -4.97 -8.05
N GLU A 65 8.23 -6.25 -7.99
CA GLU A 65 8.76 -6.86 -6.78
C GLU A 65 10.04 -6.19 -6.26
N TYR A 66 10.92 -5.73 -7.16
CA TYR A 66 12.18 -5.08 -6.79
C TYR A 66 11.96 -3.69 -6.19
N GLU A 67 10.98 -2.93 -6.71
CA GLU A 67 10.58 -1.64 -6.14
C GLU A 67 10.07 -1.82 -4.71
N ILE A 68 9.22 -2.82 -4.47
CA ILE A 68 8.67 -3.12 -3.14
C ILE A 68 9.77 -3.63 -2.21
N ALA A 69 10.60 -4.57 -2.66
CA ALA A 69 11.68 -5.15 -1.87
C ALA A 69 12.73 -4.08 -1.49
N GLY A 70 13.16 -3.25 -2.44
CA GLY A 70 14.09 -2.16 -2.22
C GLY A 70 13.53 -1.11 -1.25
N TYR A 71 12.25 -0.78 -1.39
CA TYR A 71 11.58 0.13 -0.46
C TYR A 71 11.53 -0.44 0.96
N LEU A 72 11.14 -1.70 1.13
CA LEU A 72 11.17 -2.36 2.45
C LEU A 72 12.57 -2.40 3.04
N ALA A 73 13.60 -2.65 2.23
CA ALA A 73 15.00 -2.65 2.63
C ALA A 73 15.50 -1.27 3.08
N SER A 74 14.86 -0.18 2.63
CA SER A 74 15.17 1.18 3.11
C SER A 74 14.44 1.56 4.41
N ARG A 75 13.45 0.79 4.85
CA ARG A 75 12.66 1.12 6.06
C ARG A 75 13.34 0.68 7.35
N ARG A 76 13.08 1.43 8.43
CA ARG A 76 13.49 1.07 9.80
C ARG A 76 12.93 -0.32 10.18
N PRO A 77 13.64 -1.10 11.03
CA PRO A 77 13.28 -2.50 11.31
C PRO A 77 11.83 -2.71 11.77
N ALA A 78 11.31 -1.84 12.64
CA ALA A 78 9.93 -1.94 13.14
C ALA A 78 8.89 -1.80 12.02
N ALA A 79 8.99 -0.74 11.22
CA ALA A 79 8.10 -0.49 10.08
C ALA A 79 8.22 -1.59 9.02
N ARG A 80 9.44 -2.07 8.75
CA ARG A 80 9.70 -3.19 7.83
C ARG A 80 8.95 -4.45 8.24
N ARG A 81 8.97 -4.82 9.52
CA ARG A 81 8.27 -6.04 10.01
C ARG A 81 6.75 -5.95 9.82
N LYS A 82 6.14 -4.79 10.08
CA LYS A 82 4.70 -4.57 9.87
C LYS A 82 4.35 -4.70 8.38
N LEU A 83 5.07 -3.96 7.53
CA LEU A 83 4.83 -3.98 6.09
C LEU A 83 5.09 -5.35 5.46
N ARG A 84 6.10 -6.09 5.92
CA ARG A 84 6.36 -7.46 5.44
C ARG A 84 5.19 -8.39 5.76
N ARG A 85 4.60 -8.31 6.95
CA ARG A 85 3.39 -9.08 7.26
C ARG A 85 2.27 -8.72 6.28
N LEU A 86 1.99 -7.43 6.09
CA LEU A 86 0.91 -6.99 5.21
C LEU A 86 1.11 -7.36 3.73
N LEU A 87 2.34 -7.27 3.21
CA LEU A 87 2.62 -7.44 1.78
C LEU A 87 2.96 -8.88 1.36
N TYR A 88 3.42 -9.72 2.31
CA TYR A 88 3.80 -11.11 2.04
C TYR A 88 2.89 -12.15 2.72
N LEU A 89 1.86 -11.73 3.45
CA LEU A 89 0.72 -12.61 3.75
C LEU A 89 -0.03 -12.83 2.43
N ARG A 90 0.21 -13.99 1.82
CA ARG A 90 -0.46 -14.46 0.61
C ARG A 90 -1.59 -15.39 0.98
#